data_AF-A0A5B7T0G1-F1
#
_entry.id   AF-A0A5B7T0G1-F1
#
_cell.length_a   1.000
_cell.length_b   1.000
_cell.length_c   1.000
_cell.angle_alpha   90.00
_cell.angle_beta   90.00
_cell.angle_gamma   90.00
#
_symmetry.space_group_name_H-M   'P 1'
#
loop_
_entity.id
_entity.type
_entity.pdbx_description
1 polymer ?
#
loop_
_entity_poly.entity_id
_entity_poly.type
_entity_poly.pdbx_seq_one_letter_code
_entity_poly.pdbx_strand_id
1 'polypeptide(L)'
;MKEIEYLDVTKKIIFVQIMNIDLKHWNWRFSDGTTKFFADIDDFEFIKSVQKNFQQFGSTDLLKVELQTQQYISKEGNLKSKYTVKKVLEHKKGAQQINLKFTDDENE
;
A
#
# COMPACT_ATOMS: atom_id res chain seq x y z
N MET A 1 34.03 3.43 -5.52
CA MET A 1 32.62 2.99 -5.49
C MET A 1 31.77 4.21 -5.83
N LYS A 2 30.80 4.13 -6.74
CA LYS A 2 29.92 5.28 -7.03
C LYS A 2 28.98 5.53 -5.84
N GLU A 3 28.69 6.79 -5.58
CA GLU A 3 27.73 7.20 -4.55
C GLU A 3 26.30 7.15 -5.10
N ILE A 4 25.31 7.20 -4.21
CA ILE A 4 23.90 7.35 -4.61
C ILE A 4 23.66 8.82 -4.91
N GLU A 5 23.18 9.12 -6.12
CA GLU A 5 22.83 10.48 -6.53
C GLU A 5 21.32 10.65 -6.47
N TYR A 6 20.84 11.59 -5.65
CA TYR A 6 19.42 11.91 -5.54
C TYR A 6 19.04 12.95 -6.59
N LEU A 7 18.02 12.64 -7.39
CA LEU A 7 17.61 13.46 -8.54
C LEU A 7 16.40 14.32 -8.22
N ASP A 8 15.34 13.71 -7.69
CA ASP A 8 14.07 14.39 -7.47
C ASP A 8 13.26 13.76 -6.34
N VAL A 9 12.41 14.57 -5.71
CA VAL A 9 11.44 14.16 -4.70
C VAL A 9 10.09 14.77 -5.05
N THR A 10 9.14 13.93 -5.43
CA THR A 10 7.76 14.34 -5.72
C THR A 10 6.82 13.88 -4.62
N LYS A 11 5.76 14.65 -4.39
CA LYS A 11 4.65 14.28 -3.51
C LYS A 11 3.34 14.43 -4.26
N LYS A 12 2.48 13.42 -4.17
CA LYS A 12 1.17 13.43 -4.80
C LYS A 12 0.13 12.73 -3.93
N ILE A 13 -1.11 13.20 -4.03
CA ILE A 13 -2.26 12.51 -3.44
C ILE A 13 -2.84 11.56 -4.47
N ILE A 14 -2.82 10.27 -4.19
CA ILE A 14 -3.33 9.22 -5.10
C ILE A 14 -4.10 8.15 -4.36
N PHE A 15 -4.87 7.35 -5.11
CA PHE A 15 -5.41 6.09 -4.61
C PHE A 15 -4.45 4.95 -4.93
N VAL A 16 -4.27 4.05 -3.96
CA VAL A 16 -3.50 2.80 -4.12
C VAL A 16 -4.31 1.64 -3.56
N GLN A 17 -4.18 0.47 -4.20
CA GLN A 17 -4.74 -0.78 -3.72
C GLN A 17 -3.68 -1.56 -2.94
N ILE A 18 -4.05 -2.08 -1.77
CA ILE A 18 -3.19 -2.99 -1.00
C ILE A 18 -3.20 -4.34 -1.69
N MET A 19 -2.06 -4.80 -2.20
CA MET A 19 -1.95 -6.10 -2.86
C MET A 19 -1.51 -7.20 -1.88
N ASN A 20 -0.48 -6.89 -1.08
CA ASN A 20 0.12 -7.80 -0.13
C ASN A 20 0.90 -7.03 0.93
N ILE A 21 1.01 -7.60 2.12
CA ILE A 21 1.79 -7.06 3.23
C ILE A 21 2.73 -8.18 3.70
N ASP A 22 4.04 -7.97 3.59
CA ASP A 22 5.02 -8.81 4.28
C ASP A 22 5.25 -8.26 5.69
N LEU A 23 4.52 -8.82 6.65
CA LEU A 23 4.58 -8.42 8.05
C LEU A 23 5.95 -8.67 8.70
N LYS A 24 6.81 -9.54 8.14
CA LYS A 24 8.15 -9.79 8.69
C LYS A 24 9.09 -8.62 8.46
N HIS A 25 8.94 -7.95 7.32
CA HIS A 25 9.81 -6.84 6.92
C HIS A 25 9.07 -5.50 6.82
N TRP A 26 7.78 -5.47 7.16
CA TRP A 26 6.91 -4.30 6.97
C TRP A 26 6.92 -3.77 5.53
N ASN A 27 7.08 -4.67 4.55
CA ASN A 27 7.09 -4.31 3.14
C ASN A 27 5.66 -4.36 2.60
N TRP A 28 5.15 -3.19 2.21
CA TRP A 28 3.82 -3.08 1.62
C TRP A 28 3.93 -3.11 0.11
N ARG A 29 3.14 -3.97 -0.53
CA ARG A 29 2.99 -3.98 -1.97
C ARG A 29 1.69 -3.31 -2.35
N PHE A 30 1.80 -2.27 -3.17
CA PHE A 30 0.68 -1.48 -3.66
C PHE A 30 0.53 -1.59 -5.17
N SER A 31 -0.65 -1.23 -5.65
CA SER A 31 -0.95 -0.98 -7.06
C SER A 31 -1.64 0.39 -7.19
N ASP A 32 -1.21 1.24 -8.13
CA ASP A 32 -1.96 2.47 -8.49
C ASP A 32 -2.92 2.25 -9.67
N GLY A 33 -3.15 0.99 -10.03
CA GLY A 33 -3.96 0.58 -11.18
C GLY A 33 -3.18 0.42 -12.48
N THR A 34 -1.99 1.04 -12.59
CA THR A 34 -1.10 0.88 -13.76
C THR A 34 0.16 0.11 -13.39
N THR A 35 0.75 0.43 -12.24
CA THR A 35 2.02 -0.11 -11.78
C THR A 35 1.87 -0.76 -10.40
N LYS A 36 2.65 -1.81 -10.17
CA LYS A 36 2.79 -2.45 -8.86
C LYS A 36 4.15 -2.08 -8.28
N PHE A 37 4.18 -1.62 -7.05
CA PHE A 37 5.41 -1.15 -6.41
C PHE A 37 5.42 -1.51 -4.92
N PHE A 38 6.62 -1.59 -4.36
CA PHE A 38 6.82 -1.66 -2.92
C PHE A 38 6.95 -0.25 -2.36
N ALA A 39 6.33 0.01 -1.22
CA ALA A 39 6.47 1.27 -0.51
C ALA A 39 6.60 1.06 0.99
N ASP A 40 7.38 1.94 1.61
CA ASP A 40 7.40 2.10 3.07
C ASP A 40 6.17 2.92 3.50
N ILE A 41 5.72 2.76 4.75
CA ILE A 41 4.71 3.62 5.36
C ILE A 41 5.35 4.39 6.51
N ASP A 42 5.37 5.71 6.42
CA ASP A 42 5.86 6.63 7.44
C ASP A 42 4.68 7.30 8.20
N ASP A 43 3.53 6.64 8.25
CA ASP A 43 2.35 7.09 8.99
C ASP A 43 2.20 6.28 10.28
N PHE A 44 2.73 6.84 11.36
CA PHE A 44 2.77 6.17 12.66
C PHE A 44 1.38 5.90 13.24
N GLU A 45 0.43 6.82 13.05
CA GLU A 45 -0.95 6.65 13.54
C GLU A 45 -1.65 5.52 12.78
N PHE A 46 -1.45 5.47 11.47
CA PHE A 46 -1.94 4.36 10.66
C PHE A 46 -1.32 3.03 11.08
N ILE A 47 0.01 2.94 11.22
CA ILE A 47 0.69 1.70 11.64
C ILE A 47 0.17 1.23 13.00
N LYS A 48 0.00 2.13 13.97
CA LYS A 48 -0.60 1.80 15.27
C LYS A 48 -2.02 1.24 15.13
N SER A 49 -2.85 1.80 14.27
CA SER A 49 -4.21 1.29 14.02
C SER A 49 -4.20 -0.12 13.42
N VAL A 50 -3.25 -0.42 12.54
CA VAL A 50 -3.06 -1.75 11.94
C VAL A 50 -2.62 -2.75 13.00
N GLN A 51 -1.59 -2.42 13.78
CA GLN A 51 -1.01 -3.30 14.81
C GLN A 51 -2.00 -3.67 15.92
N LYS A 52 -2.88 -2.73 16.28
CA LYS A 52 -3.90 -2.95 17.31
C LYS A 52 -5.11 -3.75 16.80
N ASN A 53 -5.05 -4.35 15.60
CA ASN A 53 -6.15 -5.07 14.94
C ASN A 53 -7.43 -4.23 14.77
N PHE A 54 -7.36 -2.90 14.84
CA PHE A 54 -8.55 -2.06 14.63
C PHE A 54 -9.01 -2.09 13.16
N GLN A 55 -8.13 -2.49 12.24
CA GLN A 55 -8.42 -2.52 10.81
C GLN A 55 -7.82 -3.77 10.16
N GLN A 56 -8.68 -4.73 9.81
CA GLN A 56 -8.30 -5.82 8.92
C GLN A 56 -8.21 -5.25 7.51
N PHE A 57 -7.05 -5.39 6.87
CA PHE A 57 -6.86 -5.01 5.47
C PHE A 57 -7.00 -6.23 4.58
N GLY A 58 -7.92 -6.16 3.61
CA GLY A 58 -8.03 -7.12 2.52
C GLY A 58 -7.15 -6.72 1.34
N SER A 59 -6.79 -7.70 0.49
CA SER A 59 -6.07 -7.47 -0.78
C SER A 59 -6.88 -6.67 -1.82
N THR A 60 -8.11 -6.26 -1.47
CA THR A 60 -9.01 -5.47 -2.31
C THR A 60 -9.20 -4.05 -1.77
N ASP A 61 -8.63 -3.71 -0.61
CA ASP A 61 -8.80 -2.41 0.04
C ASP A 61 -8.03 -1.30 -0.71
N LEU A 62 -8.63 -0.12 -0.75
CA LEU A 62 -8.08 1.08 -1.36
C LEU A 62 -7.72 2.12 -0.29
N LEU A 63 -6.53 2.70 -0.40
CA LEU A 63 -6.09 3.81 0.42
C LEU A 63 -5.93 5.05 -0.44
N LYS A 64 -6.45 6.19 0.02
CA LYS A 64 -6.02 7.50 -0.46
C LYS A 64 -4.82 7.92 0.36
N VAL A 65 -3.69 8.17 -0.30
CA VAL A 65 -2.41 8.41 0.38
C VAL A 65 -1.71 9.65 -0.14
N GLU A 66 -0.94 10.30 0.72
CA GLU A 66 0.14 11.18 0.30
C GLU A 66 1.37 10.31 0.00
N LEU A 67 1.62 10.06 -1.28
CA LEU A 67 2.76 9.28 -1.75
C LEU A 67 3.93 10.21 -2.07
N GLN A 68 5.06 9.95 -1.44
CA GLN A 68 6.35 10.51 -1.80
C GLN A 68 7.11 9.54 -2.71
N THR A 69 7.62 10.03 -3.84
CA THR A 69 8.51 9.28 -4.73
C THR A 69 9.84 9.98 -4.81
N GLN A 70 10.91 9.25 -4.46
CA GLN A 70 12.28 9.74 -4.53
C GLN A 70 13.02 9.00 -5.64
N GLN A 71 13.47 9.73 -6.65
CA GLN A 71 14.27 9.19 -7.74
C GLN A 71 15.76 9.36 -7.45
N TYR A 72 16.53 8.32 -7.73
CA TYR A 72 17.97 8.32 -7.51
C TYR A 72 18.69 7.39 -8.47
N ILE A 73 19.94 7.69 -8.75
CA ILE A 73 20.86 6.78 -9.44
C ILE A 73 21.52 5.89 -8.38
N SER A 74 21.39 4.57 -8.54
CA SER A 74 22.03 3.61 -7.63
C SER A 74 23.56 3.61 -7.82
N LYS A 75 24.29 2.98 -6.90
CA LYS A 75 25.75 2.80 -7.04
C LYS A 75 26.16 2.05 -8.32
N GLU A 76 25.23 1.33 -8.94
CA GLU A 76 25.42 0.60 -10.20
C GLU A 76 25.18 1.49 -11.44
N GLY A 77 24.67 2.72 -11.26
CA GLY A 77 24.35 3.65 -12.35
C GLY A 77 22.93 3.54 -12.90
N ASN A 78 22.07 2.72 -12.29
CA ASN A 78 20.69 2.52 -12.74
C ASN A 78 19.74 3.52 -12.07
N LEU A 79 18.76 4.04 -12.83
CA LEU A 79 17.68 4.85 -12.27
C LEU A 79 16.75 3.97 -11.41
N LYS A 80 16.52 4.40 -10.17
CA LYS A 80 15.62 3.76 -9.21
C LYS A 80 14.64 4.77 -8.63
N SER A 81 13.54 4.26 -8.12
CA SER A 81 12.53 5.05 -7.41
C SER A 81 12.22 4.37 -6.09
N LYS A 82 12.28 5.15 -5.01
CA LYS A 82 11.80 4.76 -3.69
C LYS A 82 10.44 5.39 -3.44
N TYR A 83 9.49 4.58 -2.99
CA TYR A 83 8.12 5.01 -2.68
C TYR A 83 7.90 4.98 -1.18
N THR A 84 7.28 6.03 -0.65
CA THR A 84 6.96 6.14 0.77
C THR A 84 5.60 6.78 0.93
N VAL A 85 4.67 6.08 1.57
CA VAL A 85 3.39 6.63 2.02
C VAL A 85 3.66 7.49 3.24
N LYS A 86 3.56 8.82 3.10
CA LYS A 86 3.78 9.75 4.21
C LYS A 86 2.55 9.87 5.12
N LYS A 87 1.36 9.71 4.54
CA LYS A 87 0.10 9.78 5.27
C LYS A 87 -1.01 9.00 4.57
N VAL A 88 -1.83 8.30 5.33
CA VAL A 88 -3.10 7.72 4.87
C VAL A 88 -4.23 8.70 5.17
N LEU A 89 -4.87 9.19 4.11
CA LEU A 89 -5.92 10.20 4.17
C LEU A 89 -7.32 9.58 4.26
N GLU A 90 -7.51 8.44 3.61
CA GLU A 90 -8.80 7.75 3.54
C GLU A 90 -8.58 6.25 3.34
N HIS A 91 -9.42 5.42 3.95
CA HIS A 91 -9.47 3.98 3.70
C HIS A 91 -10.87 3.58 3.20
N LYS A 92 -10.91 3.05 1.97
CA LYS A 92 -12.10 2.43 1.39
C LYS A 92 -11.94 0.92 1.43
N LYS A 93 -12.74 0.26 2.25
CA LYS A 93 -12.78 -1.21 2.29
C LYS A 93 -13.21 -1.74 0.92
N GLY A 94 -12.48 -2.73 0.42
CA GLY A 94 -12.83 -3.45 -0.79
C GLY A 94 -14.09 -4.27 -0.60
N ALA A 95 -14.61 -4.83 -1.70
CA ALA A 95 -15.75 -5.73 -1.64
C ALA A 95 -15.42 -6.90 -0.71
N GLN A 96 -16.14 -6.98 0.42
CA GLN A 96 -16.07 -8.16 1.28
C GLN A 96 -16.84 -9.27 0.59
N GLN A 97 -16.23 -10.45 0.46
CA GLN A 97 -16.94 -11.61 -0.01
C GLN A 97 -18.05 -11.94 1.00
N ILE A 98 -19.28 -11.59 0.65
CA ILE A 98 -20.47 -12.03 1.39
C ILE A 98 -20.55 -13.54 1.24
N ASN A 99 -20.43 -14.26 2.35
CA ASN A 99 -20.70 -15.69 2.40
C ASN A 99 -22.22 -15.85 2.31
N LEU A 100 -22.76 -16.02 1.10
CA LEU A 100 -24.16 -16.37 0.91
C LEU A 100 -24.37 -17.77 1.51
N LYS A 101 -25.02 -17.81 2.68
CA LYS A 101 -25.61 -19.05 3.17
C LYS A 101 -26.90 -19.28 2.37
N PHE A 102 -26.85 -20.17 1.39
CA PHE A 102 -28.06 -20.74 0.83
C PHE A 102 -28.63 -21.69 1.90
N THR A 103 -29.69 -21.26 2.58
CA THR A 103 -30.56 -22.20 3.27
C THR A 103 -31.56 -22.68 2.24
N ASP A 104 -31.36 -23.90 1.75
CA ASP A 104 -32.37 -24.61 0.96
C ASP A 104 -33.52 -24.96 1.91
N ASP A 105 -34.43 -24.02 2.11
CA ASP A 105 -35.76 -24.32 2.66
C ASP A 105 -36.60 -24.94 1.53
N GLU A 106 -36.27 -26.18 1.13
CA GLU A 106 -37.22 -27.03 0.42
C GLU A 106 -38.23 -27.58 1.42
N ASN A 107 -39.30 -26.81 1.63
CA ASN A 107 -40.57 -27.34 2.11
C ASN A 107 -41.34 -27.90 0.90
N GLU A 108 -41.42 -29.22 0.77
CA GLU A 108 -42.68 -29.97 0.52
C GLU A 108 -42.49 -31.48 0.65
#